data_AF-A0A227JGW0-F1
#
_entry.id   AF-A0A227JGW0-F1
#
_cell.length_a   1.000
_cell.length_b   1.000
_cell.length_c   1.000
_cell.angle_alpha   90.00
_cell.angle_beta   90.00
_cell.angle_gamma   90.00
#
_symmetry.space_group_name_H-M   'P 1'
#
loop_
_entity.id
_entity.type
_entity.pdbx_description
1 polymer ?
#
loop_
_entity_poly.entity_id
_entity_poly.type
_entity_poly.pdbx_seq_one_letter_code
_entity_poly.pdbx_strand_id
1 'polypeptide(L)'
;SFAINTGIAIAWDETLQDAVRREDFSLEDLTGVKAIIIKPTLIGSVDFCIKLIEKAKALGMKAVISSSIESSLGLNQLARLAQWQLPDEVPGLDTIGLFKAQLEQGWPKCELPVLPLSEQELVWHSA
;
A
#
# COMPACT_ATOMS: atom_id res chain seq x y z
N SER A 1 5.41 -20.48 -17.50
CA SER A 1 4.82 -19.56 -16.51
C SER A 1 3.44 -19.14 -17.00
N PHE A 2 2.43 -19.04 -16.13
CA PHE A 2 1.04 -18.71 -16.51
C PHE A 2 0.96 -17.47 -17.42
N ALA A 3 1.57 -16.36 -17.01
CA ALA A 3 1.54 -15.10 -17.78
C ALA A 3 2.17 -15.21 -19.18
N ILE A 4 3.26 -15.98 -19.31
CA ILE A 4 3.89 -16.24 -20.62
C ILE A 4 3.00 -17.14 -21.48
N ASN A 5 2.40 -18.16 -20.87
CA ASN A 5 1.62 -19.17 -21.58
C ASN A 5 0.25 -18.63 -22.04
N THR A 6 -0.30 -17.63 -21.33
CA THR A 6 -1.66 -17.10 -21.59
C THR A 6 -1.68 -15.67 -22.11
N GLY A 7 -0.59 -14.92 -21.96
CA GLY A 7 -0.56 -13.48 -22.23
C GLY A 7 -1.31 -12.62 -21.22
N ILE A 8 -1.87 -13.23 -20.16
CA ILE A 8 -2.58 -12.51 -19.09
C ILE A 8 -1.55 -11.79 -18.22
N ALA A 9 -1.70 -10.48 -18.11
CA ALA A 9 -0.91 -9.67 -17.20
C ALA A 9 -1.21 -10.06 -15.74
N ILE A 10 -0.15 -10.28 -14.96
CA ILE A 10 -0.24 -10.59 -13.52
C ILE A 10 0.51 -9.52 -12.72
N ALA A 11 0.26 -9.50 -11.41
CA ALA A 11 0.92 -8.63 -10.45
C ALA A 11 1.46 -9.43 -9.27
N TRP A 12 2.52 -8.95 -8.62
CA TRP A 12 2.97 -9.49 -7.35
C TRP A 12 2.41 -8.69 -6.17
N ASP A 13 1.72 -9.37 -5.25
CA ASP A 13 1.24 -8.82 -3.98
C ASP A 13 1.91 -9.52 -2.80
N GLU A 14 1.43 -10.68 -2.35
CA GLU A 14 2.01 -11.42 -1.21
C GLU A 14 3.45 -11.82 -1.47
N THR A 15 3.77 -12.24 -2.70
CA THR A 15 5.14 -12.58 -3.10
C THR A 15 6.11 -11.42 -2.90
N LEU A 16 5.68 -10.18 -3.15
CA LEU A 16 6.50 -9.00 -2.90
C LEU A 16 6.73 -8.79 -1.41
N GLN A 17 5.67 -8.91 -0.60
CA GLN A 17 5.74 -8.74 0.86
C GLN A 17 6.69 -9.75 1.51
N ASP A 18 6.72 -10.99 1.01
CA ASP A 18 7.66 -12.01 1.48
C ASP A 18 9.08 -11.75 0.95
N ALA A 19 9.21 -11.36 -0.32
CA ALA A 19 10.52 -11.14 -0.94
C ALA A 19 11.30 -9.99 -0.29
N VAL A 20 10.64 -8.87 0.08
CA VAL A 20 11.30 -7.68 0.67
C VAL A 20 11.93 -7.95 2.05
N ARG A 21 11.57 -9.06 2.70
CA ARG A 21 12.14 -9.46 4.01
C ARG A 21 13.47 -10.20 3.88
N ARG A 22 13.84 -10.64 2.67
CA ARG A 22 15.11 -11.34 2.44
C ARG A 22 16.26 -10.34 2.37
N GLU A 23 17.40 -10.69 2.95
CA GLU A 23 18.60 -9.84 2.96
C GLU A 23 19.13 -9.55 1.55
N ASP A 24 18.94 -10.49 0.63
CA ASP A 24 19.35 -10.41 -0.77
C ASP A 24 18.23 -9.93 -1.71
N PHE A 25 17.19 -9.27 -1.18
CA PHE A 25 16.05 -8.83 -1.98
C PHE A 25 16.47 -7.96 -3.17
N SER A 26 16.07 -8.42 -4.36
CA SER A 26 16.17 -7.69 -5.62
C SER A 26 14.83 -7.75 -6.33
N LEU A 27 14.34 -6.60 -6.81
CA LEU A 27 13.07 -6.54 -7.52
C LEU A 27 13.18 -7.17 -8.91
N GLU A 28 14.37 -7.18 -9.50
CA GLU A 28 14.68 -7.79 -10.80
C GLU A 28 14.44 -9.30 -10.82
N ASP A 29 14.54 -9.96 -9.66
CA ASP A 29 14.29 -11.39 -9.54
C ASP A 29 12.79 -11.73 -9.71
N LEU A 30 11.92 -10.74 -9.52
CA LEU A 30 10.47 -10.87 -9.65
C LEU A 30 10.02 -10.70 -11.12
N THR A 31 10.43 -11.65 -11.95
CA THR A 31 10.18 -11.63 -13.40
C THR A 31 8.73 -12.02 -13.79
N GLY A 32 8.35 -11.68 -15.03
CA GLY A 32 7.12 -12.19 -15.66
C GLY A 32 5.82 -11.47 -15.27
N VAL A 33 5.91 -10.32 -14.60
CA VAL A 33 4.74 -9.54 -14.16
C VAL A 33 4.67 -8.16 -14.80
N LYS A 34 3.50 -7.53 -14.73
CA LYS A 34 3.26 -6.16 -15.24
C LYS A 34 3.09 -5.14 -14.14
N ALA A 35 2.84 -5.58 -12.91
CA ALA A 35 2.67 -4.69 -11.78
C ALA A 35 3.18 -5.30 -10.46
N ILE A 36 3.43 -4.42 -9.50
CA ILE A 36 3.64 -4.78 -8.10
C ILE A 36 2.64 -4.04 -7.21
N ILE A 37 2.16 -4.73 -6.18
CA ILE A 37 1.22 -4.20 -5.19
C ILE A 37 2.00 -3.88 -3.93
N ILE A 38 2.11 -2.58 -3.64
CA ILE A 38 2.85 -2.08 -2.49
C ILE A 38 1.85 -1.81 -1.38
N LYS A 39 1.94 -2.60 -0.31
CA LYS A 39 1.20 -2.40 0.94
C LYS A 39 2.15 -1.85 2.02
N PRO A 40 2.24 -0.52 2.22
CA PRO A 40 3.29 0.08 3.06
C PRO A 40 3.36 -0.50 4.47
N THR A 41 2.20 -0.78 5.09
CA THR A 41 2.10 -1.41 6.42
C THR A 41 2.85 -2.74 6.52
N LEU A 42 2.95 -3.50 5.43
CA LEU A 42 3.60 -4.82 5.38
C LEU A 42 5.02 -4.77 4.81
N ILE A 43 5.38 -3.66 4.16
CA ILE A 43 6.64 -3.47 3.44
C ILE A 43 7.65 -2.65 4.27
N GLY A 44 7.20 -1.61 4.97
CA GLY A 44 8.04 -0.79 5.83
C GLY A 44 7.91 0.71 5.56
N SER A 45 9.04 1.42 5.64
CA SER A 45 9.03 2.89 5.63
C SER A 45 8.54 3.48 4.30
N VAL A 46 8.04 4.72 4.37
CA VAL A 46 7.66 5.50 3.18
C VAL A 46 8.84 5.62 2.21
N ASP A 47 10.04 5.90 2.70
CA ASP A 47 11.25 6.00 1.88
C ASP A 47 11.55 4.69 1.14
N PHE A 48 11.36 3.54 1.80
CA PHE A 48 11.55 2.25 1.15
C PHE A 48 10.49 1.99 0.09
N CYS A 49 9.22 2.34 0.35
CA CYS A 49 8.15 2.26 -0.64
C CYS A 49 8.45 3.13 -1.87
N ILE A 50 8.97 4.35 -1.70
CA ILE A 50 9.35 5.24 -2.81
C ILE A 50 10.45 4.61 -3.66
N LYS A 51 11.52 4.09 -3.02
CA LYS A 51 12.59 3.39 -3.74
C LYS A 51 12.06 2.20 -4.55
N LEU A 52 11.11 1.46 -4.00
CA LEU A 52 10.48 0.33 -4.66
C LEU A 52 9.63 0.76 -5.87
N ILE A 53 8.89 1.88 -5.75
CA ILE A 53 8.14 2.50 -6.85
C ILE A 53 9.09 2.94 -7.98
N GLU A 54 10.18 3.63 -7.64
CA GLU A 54 11.18 4.07 -8.62
C GLU A 54 11.80 2.87 -9.36
N LYS A 55 12.13 1.82 -8.61
CA LYS A 55 12.67 0.59 -9.19
C LYS A 55 11.68 -0.10 -10.13
N ALA A 56 10.41 -0.19 -9.74
CA ALA A 56 9.37 -0.76 -10.59
C ALA A 56 9.22 0.01 -11.90
N LYS A 57 9.20 1.36 -11.84
CA LYS A 57 9.17 2.23 -13.02
C LYS A 57 10.37 1.98 -13.94
N ALA A 58 11.58 1.88 -13.38
CA ALA A 58 12.80 1.60 -14.14
C ALA A 58 12.76 0.22 -14.84
N LEU A 59 12.07 -0.76 -14.25
CA LEU A 59 11.87 -2.09 -14.81
C LEU A 59 10.65 -2.19 -15.75
N GLY A 60 9.97 -1.06 -16.03
CA GLY A 60 8.77 -1.04 -16.87
C GLY A 60 7.55 -1.71 -16.24
N MET A 61 7.53 -1.85 -14.92
CA MET A 61 6.41 -2.36 -14.14
C MET A 61 5.58 -1.21 -13.58
N LYS A 62 4.26 -1.41 -13.51
CA LYS A 62 3.39 -0.54 -12.71
C LYS A 62 3.61 -0.79 -11.22
N ALA A 63 3.47 0.24 -10.41
CA ALA A 63 3.34 0.09 -8.97
C ALA A 63 1.95 0.60 -8.55
N VAL A 64 1.32 -0.09 -7.61
CA VAL A 64 0.02 0.30 -7.05
C VAL A 64 0.15 0.31 -5.54
N ILE A 65 -0.14 1.45 -4.91
CA ILE A 65 -0.29 1.52 -3.46
C ILE A 65 -1.63 0.90 -3.08
N SER A 66 -1.60 0.00 -2.10
CA SER A 66 -2.76 -0.77 -1.67
C SER A 66 -2.87 -0.80 -0.16
N SER A 67 -4.11 -0.95 0.33
CA SER A 67 -4.42 -1.03 1.74
C SER A 67 -4.10 -2.41 2.34
N SER A 68 -3.65 -2.41 3.59
CA SER A 68 -3.63 -3.57 4.49
C SER A 68 -4.74 -3.50 5.53
N ILE A 69 -5.87 -2.89 5.19
CA ILE A 69 -7.02 -2.66 6.09
C ILE A 69 -6.63 -1.69 7.23
N GLU A 70 -6.04 -0.55 6.87
CA GLU A 70 -5.77 0.54 7.81
C GLU A 70 -7.07 1.26 8.22
N SER A 71 -7.02 1.97 9.36
CA SER A 71 -8.07 2.92 9.73
C SER A 71 -8.14 4.09 8.73
N SER A 72 -9.19 4.92 8.82
CA SER A 72 -9.32 6.10 7.97
C SER A 72 -8.12 7.05 8.04
N LEU A 73 -7.45 7.16 9.20
CA LEU A 73 -6.22 7.92 9.37
C LEU A 73 -5.11 7.39 8.44
N GLY A 74 -4.87 6.08 8.46
CA GLY A 74 -3.88 5.43 7.59
C GLY A 74 -4.27 5.46 6.12
N LEU A 75 -5.55 5.21 5.79
CA LEU A 75 -6.04 5.28 4.41
C LEU A 75 -5.83 6.66 3.79
N ASN A 76 -6.10 7.75 4.52
CA ASN A 76 -5.84 9.10 4.05
C ASN A 76 -4.34 9.34 3.79
N GLN A 77 -3.44 8.76 4.59
CA GLN A 77 -2.00 8.82 4.34
C GLN A 77 -1.60 8.04 3.09
N LEU A 78 -2.17 6.85 2.87
CA LEU A 78 -1.96 6.06 1.66
C LEU A 78 -2.47 6.78 0.41
N ALA A 79 -3.64 7.41 0.48
CA ALA A 79 -4.19 8.22 -0.62
C ALA A 79 -3.27 9.39 -0.98
N ARG A 80 -2.72 10.09 0.02
CA ARG A 80 -1.73 11.16 -0.19
C ARG A 80 -0.43 10.64 -0.80
N LEU A 81 0.07 9.49 -0.33
CA LEU A 81 1.27 8.87 -0.88
C LEU A 81 1.06 8.44 -2.34
N ALA A 82 -0.11 7.85 -2.65
CA ALA A 82 -0.50 7.49 -4.01
C ALA A 82 -0.56 8.71 -4.93
N GLN A 83 -1.26 9.77 -4.53
CA GLN A 83 -1.34 11.00 -5.32
C GLN A 83 0.04 11.64 -5.54
N TRP A 84 0.94 11.55 -4.56
CA TRP A 84 2.30 12.09 -4.67
C TRP A 84 3.18 11.27 -5.63
N GLN A 85 3.23 9.95 -5.45
CA GLN A 85 4.22 9.09 -6.12
C GLN A 85 3.72 8.45 -7.41
N LEU A 86 2.41 8.28 -7.53
CA LEU A 86 1.72 7.55 -8.59
C LEU A 86 0.44 8.30 -9.01
N PRO A 87 0.54 9.59 -9.43
CA PRO A 87 -0.62 10.43 -9.70
C PRO A 87 -1.55 9.88 -10.80
N ASP A 88 -1.02 9.05 -11.69
CA ASP A 88 -1.76 8.46 -12.82
C ASP A 88 -2.26 7.04 -12.55
N GLU A 89 -1.98 6.46 -11.37
CA GLU A 89 -2.44 5.13 -10.98
C GLU A 89 -3.45 5.22 -9.84
N VAL A 90 -4.60 4.59 -10.00
CA VAL A 90 -5.62 4.53 -8.96
C VAL A 90 -5.17 3.54 -7.87
N PRO A 91 -5.10 3.94 -6.59
CA PRO A 91 -4.65 3.06 -5.53
C PRO A 91 -5.76 2.10 -5.07
N GLY A 92 -5.38 0.95 -4.53
CA GLY A 92 -6.29 -0.07 -3.99
C GLY A 92 -6.69 0.21 -2.54
N LEU A 93 -7.55 1.21 -2.31
CA LEU A 93 -7.88 1.71 -0.96
C LEU A 93 -9.34 1.51 -0.52
N ASP A 94 -10.14 0.76 -1.28
CA ASP A 94 -11.57 0.56 -1.01
C ASP A 94 -11.82 -0.46 0.13
N THR A 95 -11.38 -0.11 1.34
CA THR A 95 -11.46 -0.98 2.53
C THR A 95 -12.19 -0.34 3.70
N ILE A 96 -12.50 0.96 3.65
CA ILE A 96 -13.15 1.67 4.77
C ILE A 96 -14.54 1.10 5.12
N GLY A 97 -15.26 0.56 4.14
CA GLY A 97 -16.58 -0.06 4.33
C GLY A 97 -16.55 -1.35 5.18
N LEU A 98 -15.37 -1.89 5.48
CA LEU A 98 -15.21 -3.05 6.36
C LEU A 98 -15.28 -2.67 7.85
N PHE A 99 -15.17 -1.38 8.20
CA PHE A 99 -15.15 -0.90 9.57
C PHE A 99 -16.53 -0.43 10.06
N LYS A 100 -16.65 -0.27 11.38
CA LYS A 100 -17.82 0.32 12.04
C LYS A 100 -17.66 1.80 12.37
N ALA A 101 -16.42 2.30 12.36
CA ALA A 101 -16.07 3.67 12.70
C ALA A 101 -14.76 4.08 12.01
N GLN A 102 -14.57 5.38 11.87
CA GLN A 102 -13.37 6.05 11.39
C GLN A 102 -12.54 6.54 12.59
N LEU A 103 -11.26 6.82 12.39
CA LEU A 103 -10.35 7.32 13.43
C LEU A 103 -9.72 8.64 13.02
N GLU A 104 -9.85 9.66 13.85
CA GLU A 104 -9.27 11.01 13.77
C GLU A 104 -9.64 11.80 12.51
N GLN A 105 -9.16 11.34 11.36
CA GLN A 105 -9.38 11.93 10.06
C GLN A 105 -10.36 11.03 9.28
N GLY A 106 -11.53 11.58 8.98
CA GLY A 106 -12.52 10.89 8.14
C GLY A 106 -12.04 10.70 6.69
N TRP A 107 -12.42 9.58 6.09
CA TRP A 107 -12.33 9.34 4.65
C TRP A 107 -13.41 10.15 3.92
N PRO A 108 -13.08 10.84 2.81
CA PRO A 108 -14.04 11.68 2.10
C PRO A 108 -15.33 10.93 1.73
N LYS A 109 -16.48 11.54 2.06
CA LYS A 109 -17.83 11.00 1.77
C LYS A 109 -18.15 9.66 2.47
N CYS A 110 -17.38 9.24 3.48
CA CYS A 110 -17.74 8.10 4.32
C CYS A 110 -18.66 8.57 5.46
N GLU A 111 -19.80 7.91 5.62
CA GLU A 111 -20.83 8.24 6.62
C GLU A 111 -20.60 7.58 7.99
N LEU A 112 -19.57 6.73 8.12
CA LEU A 112 -19.23 6.09 9.39
C LEU A 112 -18.85 7.16 10.45
N PRO A 113 -19.21 6.95 11.74
CA PRO A 113 -18.84 7.89 12.80
C PRO A 113 -17.32 8.02 12.91
N VAL A 114 -16.83 9.24 13.16
CA VAL A 114 -15.40 9.51 13.37
C VAL A 114 -15.11 9.58 14.87
N LEU A 115 -14.27 8.68 15.36
CA LEU A 115 -13.81 8.67 16.75
C LEU A 115 -12.49 9.45 16.87
N PRO A 116 -12.32 10.33 17.87
CA PRO A 116 -11.07 11.07 18.06
C PRO A 116 -9.98 10.19 18.69
N LEU A 117 -8.71 10.51 18.42
CA LEU A 117 -7.56 9.84 19.06
C LEU A 117 -7.55 10.05 20.57
N SER A 118 -8.07 11.18 21.06
CA SER A 118 -8.13 11.50 22.50
C SER A 118 -9.01 10.54 23.30
N GLU A 119 -9.89 9.78 22.65
CA GLU A 119 -10.74 8.76 23.29
C GLU A 119 -10.11 7.35 23.25
N GLN A 120 -8.94 7.20 22.61
CA GLN A 120 -8.23 5.92 22.54
C GLN A 120 -7.34 5.71 23.77
N GLU A 121 -7.01 4.46 24.07
CA GLU A 121 -6.08 4.11 25.15
C GLU A 121 -4.68 4.68 24.85
N LEU A 122 -4.17 5.52 25.76
CA LEU A 122 -2.79 5.99 25.71
C LEU A 122 -1.86 4.87 26.17
N VAL A 123 -1.26 4.17 25.21
CA VAL A 123 -0.33 3.05 25.48
C VAL A 123 1.12 3.50 25.71
N TRP A 124 1.51 4.69 25.22
CA TRP A 124 2.87 5.22 25.36
C TRP A 124 2.92 6.74 25.21
N HIS A 125 3.78 7.39 25.99
CA HIS A 125 4.19 8.79 25.78
C HIS A 125 5.65 8.97 26.22
N SER A 126 6.37 9.88 25.56
CA SER A 126 7.65 10.40 26.06
C SER A 126 7.45 11.78 26.69
N ALA A 127 8.24 12.09 27.72
CA ALA A 127 8.29 13.41 28.35
C ALA A 127 9.21 14.38 27.57
#